data_AF-A0A959KN40-F1
#
_entry.id   AF-A0A959KN40-F1
#
_cell.length_a   1.000
_cell.length_b   1.000
_cell.length_c   1.000
_cell.angle_alpha   90.00
_cell.angle_beta   90.00
_cell.angle_gamma   90.00
#
_symmetry.space_group_name_H-M   'P 1'
#
loop_
_entity.id
_entity.type
_entity.pdbx_description
1 polymer ?
#
loop_
_entity_poly.entity_id
_entity_poly.type
_entity_poly.pdbx_seq_one_letter_code
_entity_poly.pdbx_strand_id
1 'polypeptide(L)'
;GRLWIGFRKHLYRLRENEQQATRYRDAEGRLDTFPYHITYLHHGQRSGYLWIGTIENGVYRLDLQQNRLTHFPDDPAKLSHKRILAIFEDGQGHLWLATPAGLNRIDLVTGAYRWYTTEDGLANNFVNGILPEGDTALWISTDNGLSRLDLRENSFANFSKRDGLPANEFNRISFHQGSDGRLYFGGLNGIVAFQPGPQYVEQKAKRQGKLLFTS
;
A
#
# COMPACT_ATOMS: atom_id res chain seq x y z
N GLY A 1 -19.68 2.77 13.44
CA GLY A 1 -18.77 2.09 12.49
C GLY A 1 -18.22 0.78 13.03
N ARG A 2 -17.44 0.03 12.23
CA ARG A 2 -16.71 -1.18 12.67
C ARG A 2 -15.21 -0.88 12.58
N LEU A 3 -14.48 -1.07 13.68
CA LEU A 3 -13.02 -1.03 13.68
C LEU A 3 -12.47 -2.45 13.58
N TRP A 4 -11.51 -2.65 12.67
CA TRP A 4 -10.78 -3.91 12.51
C TRP A 4 -9.37 -3.75 13.03
N ILE A 5 -8.90 -4.75 13.77
CA ILE A 5 -7.56 -4.75 14.36
C ILE A 5 -6.90 -6.08 14.02
N GLY A 6 -5.77 -6.03 13.31
CA GLY A 6 -4.91 -7.18 13.10
C GLY A 6 -3.85 -7.22 14.19
N PHE A 7 -3.76 -8.31 14.94
CA PHE A 7 -2.70 -8.49 15.94
C PHE A 7 -2.16 -9.91 15.89
N ARG A 8 -0.88 -10.04 15.55
CA ARG A 8 -0.22 -11.33 15.30
C ARG A 8 -1.04 -12.15 14.31
N LYS A 9 -1.58 -13.28 14.73
CA LYS A 9 -2.31 -14.26 13.90
C LYS A 9 -3.83 -14.10 13.94
N HIS A 10 -4.31 -13.03 14.57
CA HIS A 10 -5.71 -12.86 14.93
C HIS A 10 -6.26 -11.55 14.40
N LEU A 11 -7.47 -11.64 13.86
CA LEU A 11 -8.26 -10.49 13.49
C LEU A 11 -9.25 -10.22 14.62
N TYR A 12 -9.36 -8.96 15.03
CA TYR A 12 -10.32 -8.52 16.02
C TYR A 12 -11.25 -7.49 15.40
N ARG A 13 -12.47 -7.44 15.95
CA ARG A 13 -13.48 -6.47 15.56
C ARG A 13 -13.99 -5.76 16.81
N LEU A 14 -14.10 -4.44 16.72
CA LEU A 14 -14.77 -3.60 17.69
C LEU A 14 -15.97 -2.93 17.01
N ARG A 15 -17.18 -3.19 17.52
CA ARG A 15 -18.39 -2.48 17.08
C ARG A 15 -18.56 -1.18 17.88
N GLU A 16 -19.28 -0.23 17.31
CA GLU A 16 -19.51 1.10 17.88
C GLU A 16 -20.05 1.12 19.32
N ASN A 17 -20.83 0.10 19.70
CA ASN A 17 -21.41 -0.02 21.04
C ASN A 17 -20.64 -0.99 21.95
N GLU A 18 -19.52 -1.54 21.49
CA GLU A 18 -18.67 -2.44 22.27
C GLU A 18 -17.52 -1.65 22.90
N GLN A 19 -17.15 -1.99 24.14
CA GLN A 19 -15.99 -1.40 24.81
C GLN A 19 -14.71 -2.21 24.62
N GLN A 20 -14.82 -3.44 24.09
CA GLN A 20 -13.69 -4.35 23.94
C GLN A 20 -13.74 -4.99 22.57
N ALA A 21 -12.57 -5.08 21.94
CA ALA A 21 -12.43 -5.76 20.67
C ALA A 21 -12.59 -7.27 20.88
N THR A 22 -13.45 -7.90 20.08
CA THR A 22 -13.68 -9.34 20.13
C THR A 22 -12.93 -10.03 19.02
N ARG A 23 -12.39 -11.21 19.31
CA ARG A 23 -11.71 -12.07 18.33
C ARG A 23 -12.70 -12.43 17.22
N TYR A 24 -12.29 -12.27 15.96
CA TYR A 24 -13.16 -12.44 14.81
C TYR A 24 -13.27 -13.91 14.40
N ARG A 25 -14.50 -14.38 14.20
CA ARG A 25 -14.82 -15.75 13.80
C ARG A 25 -15.83 -15.74 12.65
N ASP A 26 -15.72 -16.70 11.72
CA ASP A 26 -16.80 -17.00 10.76
C ASP A 26 -17.99 -17.66 11.48
N ALA A 27 -19.04 -17.90 10.69
CA ALA A 27 -20.20 -18.68 11.12
C ALA A 27 -19.81 -20.07 11.67
N GLU A 28 -18.71 -20.65 11.20
CA GLU A 28 -18.20 -21.96 11.62
C GLU A 28 -17.20 -21.90 12.79
N GLY A 29 -16.85 -20.70 13.28
CA GLY A 29 -15.91 -20.52 14.41
C GLY A 29 -14.42 -20.64 14.07
N ARG A 30 -14.07 -20.80 12.79
CA ARG A 30 -12.77 -21.18 12.21
C ARG A 30 -11.89 -20.01 11.74
N LEU A 31 -12.43 -18.86 11.33
CA LEU A 31 -11.64 -17.77 10.66
C LEU A 31 -10.57 -17.07 11.50
N ASP A 32 -10.35 -17.48 12.74
CA ASP A 32 -9.58 -16.71 13.70
C ASP A 32 -8.11 -17.13 13.82
N THR A 33 -7.68 -18.12 13.08
CA THR A 33 -6.25 -18.50 13.03
C THR A 33 -5.74 -18.34 11.63
N PHE A 34 -5.22 -17.15 11.34
CA PHE A 34 -4.25 -17.02 10.27
C PHE A 34 -3.02 -17.81 10.68
N PRO A 35 -2.49 -18.72 9.84
CA PRO A 35 -1.24 -19.37 10.17
C PRO A 35 -0.08 -18.37 10.32
N TYR A 36 -0.25 -17.15 9.79
CA TYR A 36 0.78 -16.14 9.59
C TYR A 36 0.43 -14.82 10.27
N HIS A 37 1.45 -14.01 10.59
CA HIS A 37 1.24 -12.69 11.17
C HIS A 37 0.62 -11.74 10.15
N ILE A 38 -0.43 -11.04 10.58
CA ILE A 38 -1.06 -9.93 9.88
C ILE A 38 -0.10 -8.74 9.95
N THR A 39 0.18 -8.15 8.81
CA THR A 39 1.09 -7.00 8.65
C THR A 39 0.35 -5.73 8.26
N TYR A 40 -0.77 -5.86 7.55
CA TYR A 40 -1.52 -4.72 7.03
C TYR A 40 -2.99 -5.07 6.87
N LEU A 41 -3.87 -4.09 7.09
CA LEU A 41 -5.29 -4.18 6.81
C LEU A 41 -5.67 -3.03 5.86
N HIS A 42 -6.44 -3.34 4.83
CA HIS A 42 -6.99 -2.34 3.91
C HIS A 42 -8.45 -2.64 3.64
N HIS A 43 -9.32 -1.65 3.88
CA HIS A 43 -10.72 -1.77 3.53
C HIS A 43 -10.89 -1.45 2.05
N GLY A 44 -11.28 -2.45 1.26
CA GLY A 44 -11.50 -2.30 -0.17
C GLY A 44 -12.57 -1.26 -0.45
N GLN A 45 -12.28 -0.32 -1.36
CA GLN A 45 -13.19 0.79 -1.64
C GLN A 45 -14.44 0.32 -2.39
N ARG A 46 -14.33 -0.64 -3.30
CA ARG A 46 -15.44 -1.10 -4.16
C ARG A 46 -15.90 -2.51 -3.85
N SER A 47 -15.06 -3.28 -3.19
CA SER A 47 -15.18 -4.73 -3.19
C SER A 47 -15.98 -5.29 -2.01
N GLY A 48 -16.23 -4.49 -0.97
CA GLY A 48 -16.79 -4.99 0.29
C GLY A 48 -15.86 -5.98 1.00
N TYR A 49 -14.59 -6.04 0.58
CA TYR A 49 -13.57 -6.87 1.17
C TYR A 49 -12.75 -6.11 2.20
N LEU A 50 -12.36 -6.82 3.25
CA LEU A 50 -11.20 -6.45 4.04
C LEU A 50 -10.00 -7.24 3.50
N TRP A 51 -9.04 -6.53 2.92
CA TRP A 51 -7.76 -7.09 2.51
C TRP A 51 -6.82 -7.18 3.70
N ILE A 52 -6.16 -8.32 3.82
CA ILE A 52 -5.34 -8.69 4.98
C ILE A 52 -3.97 -9.12 4.44
N GLY A 53 -2.98 -8.26 4.61
CA GLY A 53 -1.59 -8.57 4.27
C GLY A 53 -0.96 -9.45 5.36
N THR A 54 -0.10 -10.38 4.95
CA THR A 54 0.61 -11.27 5.87
C THR A 54 2.12 -11.22 5.68
N ILE A 55 2.85 -11.71 6.70
CA ILE A 55 4.31 -11.72 6.68
C ILE A 55 4.90 -12.81 5.76
N GLU A 56 4.19 -13.92 5.57
CA GLU A 56 4.73 -15.18 5.03
C GLU A 56 3.91 -15.77 3.89
N ASN A 57 2.69 -15.27 3.63
CA ASN A 57 1.78 -15.93 2.70
C ASN A 57 0.90 -14.97 1.89
N GLY A 58 1.42 -13.83 1.50
CA GLY A 58 0.72 -12.90 0.62
C GLY A 58 -0.50 -12.26 1.30
N VAL A 59 -1.59 -12.15 0.54
CA VAL A 59 -2.81 -11.47 0.96
C VAL A 59 -3.92 -12.50 1.21
N TYR A 60 -4.81 -12.18 2.13
CA TYR A 60 -6.13 -12.79 2.24
C TYR A 60 -7.17 -11.71 2.03
N ARG A 61 -8.34 -12.08 1.52
CA ARG A 61 -9.53 -11.23 1.48
C ARG A 61 -10.62 -11.84 2.33
N LEU A 62 -11.21 -11.01 3.19
CA LEU A 62 -12.40 -11.34 3.94
C LEU A 62 -13.61 -10.67 3.27
N ASP A 63 -14.52 -11.48 2.77
CA ASP A 63 -15.85 -11.05 2.36
C ASP A 63 -16.66 -10.68 3.60
N LEU A 64 -16.91 -9.38 3.78
CA LEU A 64 -17.63 -8.86 4.94
C LEU A 64 -19.13 -9.16 4.92
N GLN A 65 -19.68 -9.54 3.76
CA GLN A 65 -21.09 -9.91 3.62
C GLN A 65 -21.26 -11.41 3.82
N GLN A 66 -20.44 -12.21 3.15
CA GLN A 66 -20.50 -13.67 3.16
C GLN A 66 -19.72 -14.30 4.32
N ASN A 67 -18.98 -13.48 5.06
CA ASN A 67 -18.11 -13.92 6.16
C ASN A 67 -17.14 -15.03 5.72
N ARG A 68 -16.56 -14.87 4.53
CA ARG A 68 -15.65 -15.86 3.93
C ARG A 68 -14.26 -15.28 3.77
N LEU A 69 -13.29 -15.90 4.41
CA LEU A 69 -11.88 -15.62 4.16
C LEU A 69 -11.37 -16.50 3.02
N THR A 70 -10.68 -15.89 2.09
CA THR A 70 -9.99 -16.60 1.02
C THR A 70 -8.57 -16.07 0.91
N HIS A 71 -7.62 -16.98 0.66
CA HIS A 71 -6.29 -16.57 0.25
C HIS A 71 -6.37 -15.90 -1.12
N PHE A 72 -5.55 -14.87 -1.37
CA PHE A 72 -5.59 -14.11 -2.61
C PHE A 72 -4.22 -13.49 -2.92
N PRO A 73 -3.66 -13.65 -4.12
CA PRO A 73 -4.09 -14.60 -5.14
C PRO A 73 -3.94 -16.04 -4.67
N ASP A 74 -4.68 -16.99 -5.26
CA ASP A 74 -4.65 -18.41 -4.84
C ASP A 74 -3.24 -19.05 -4.82
N ASP A 75 -2.30 -18.46 -5.55
CA ASP A 75 -0.88 -18.82 -5.51
C ASP A 75 -0.01 -17.57 -5.20
N PRO A 76 0.62 -17.49 -4.01
CA PRO A 76 1.53 -16.39 -3.67
C PRO A 76 2.74 -16.27 -4.58
N ALA A 77 3.12 -17.31 -5.33
CA ALA A 77 4.25 -17.26 -6.27
C ALA A 77 3.99 -16.30 -7.46
N LYS A 78 2.74 -15.85 -7.63
CA LYS A 78 2.38 -14.78 -8.58
C LYS A 78 2.74 -13.38 -8.10
N LEU A 79 3.16 -13.24 -6.85
CA LEU A 79 3.65 -11.98 -6.27
C LEU A 79 5.17 -11.97 -6.30
N SER A 80 5.76 -10.79 -6.41
CA SER A 80 7.22 -10.62 -6.34
C SER A 80 7.79 -11.03 -4.97
N HIS A 81 6.99 -10.98 -3.90
CA HIS A 81 7.37 -11.48 -2.58
C HIS A 81 6.14 -11.78 -1.71
N LYS A 82 6.24 -12.78 -0.82
CA LYS A 82 5.12 -13.23 0.04
C LYS A 82 4.80 -12.30 1.21
N ARG A 83 5.78 -11.50 1.66
CA ARG A 83 5.58 -10.48 2.70
C ARG A 83 4.91 -9.25 2.12
N ILE A 84 3.75 -8.90 2.66
CA ILE A 84 2.99 -7.71 2.29
C ILE A 84 3.26 -6.61 3.31
N LEU A 85 3.60 -5.41 2.83
CA LEU A 85 3.94 -4.26 3.66
C LEU A 85 2.86 -3.17 3.64
N ALA A 86 2.18 -3.02 2.51
CA ALA A 86 1.04 -2.14 2.35
C ALA A 86 0.11 -2.69 1.25
N ILE A 87 -1.16 -2.31 1.33
CA ILE A 87 -2.20 -2.67 0.36
C ILE A 87 -2.96 -1.40 0.01
N PHE A 88 -3.24 -1.22 -1.29
CA PHE A 88 -4.09 -0.15 -1.80
C PHE A 88 -4.99 -0.70 -2.91
N GLU A 89 -6.31 -0.51 -2.81
CA GLU A 89 -7.26 -0.77 -3.90
C GLU A 89 -7.60 0.56 -4.57
N ASP A 90 -7.37 0.65 -5.89
CA ASP A 90 -7.73 1.84 -6.66
C ASP A 90 -9.20 1.79 -7.14
N GLY A 91 -9.72 2.94 -7.59
CA GLY A 91 -11.10 3.06 -8.09
C GLY A 91 -11.36 2.25 -9.37
N GLN A 92 -10.32 1.87 -10.10
CA GLN A 92 -10.41 1.12 -11.36
C GLN A 92 -10.51 -0.39 -11.14
N GLY A 93 -10.28 -0.87 -9.91
CA GLY A 93 -10.33 -2.28 -9.57
C GLY A 93 -8.97 -2.97 -9.67
N HIS A 94 -7.87 -2.21 -9.54
CA HIS A 94 -6.56 -2.80 -9.30
C HIS A 94 -6.24 -2.84 -7.81
N LEU A 95 -5.65 -3.96 -7.39
CA LEU A 95 -5.05 -4.12 -6.08
C LEU A 95 -3.54 -3.95 -6.20
N TRP A 96 -3.02 -2.97 -5.48
CA TRP A 96 -1.62 -2.63 -5.40
C TRP A 96 -1.02 -3.13 -4.09
N LEU A 97 0.07 -3.89 -4.17
CA LEU A 97 0.72 -4.50 -3.01
C LEU A 97 2.18 -4.08 -2.93
N ALA A 98 2.54 -3.43 -1.83
CA ALA A 98 3.91 -3.11 -1.50
C ALA A 98 4.59 -4.34 -0.88
N THR A 99 5.78 -4.67 -1.36
CA THR A 99 6.56 -5.80 -0.87
C THR A 99 8.05 -5.46 -0.75
N PRO A 100 8.85 -6.28 -0.06
CA PRO A 100 10.31 -6.17 -0.05
C PRO A 100 11.00 -6.30 -1.43
N ALA A 101 10.30 -6.82 -2.45
CA ALA A 101 10.88 -7.12 -3.76
C ALA A 101 10.09 -6.50 -4.93
N GLY A 102 9.43 -5.36 -4.68
CA GLY A 102 8.78 -4.56 -5.71
C GLY A 102 7.32 -4.22 -5.38
N LEU A 103 6.73 -3.46 -6.30
CA LEU A 103 5.32 -3.08 -6.28
C LEU A 103 4.53 -4.05 -7.16
N ASN A 104 3.54 -4.75 -6.61
CA ASN A 104 2.68 -5.64 -7.38
C ASN A 104 1.38 -4.91 -7.73
N ARG A 105 0.85 -5.22 -8.92
CA ARG A 105 -0.48 -4.82 -9.39
C ARG A 105 -1.25 -6.08 -9.79
N ILE A 106 -2.45 -6.21 -9.25
CA ILE A 106 -3.39 -7.28 -9.61
C ILE A 106 -4.64 -6.60 -10.15
N ASP A 107 -5.02 -6.92 -11.37
CA ASP A 107 -6.32 -6.54 -11.90
C ASP A 107 -7.38 -7.49 -11.30
N LEU A 108 -8.30 -6.94 -10.51
CA LEU A 108 -9.32 -7.73 -9.82
C LEU A 108 -10.43 -8.22 -10.75
N VAL A 109 -10.55 -7.66 -11.95
CA VAL A 109 -11.53 -8.03 -12.98
C VAL A 109 -10.99 -9.15 -13.85
N THR A 110 -9.77 -8.98 -14.39
CA THR A 110 -9.17 -9.95 -15.32
C THR A 110 -8.34 -11.01 -14.62
N GLY A 111 -7.93 -10.77 -13.38
CA GLY A 111 -6.98 -11.60 -12.66
C GLY A 111 -5.55 -11.50 -13.20
N ALA A 112 -5.23 -10.47 -13.99
CA ALA A 112 -3.86 -10.27 -14.50
C ALA A 112 -2.91 -9.79 -13.39
N TYR A 113 -1.68 -10.30 -13.41
CA TYR A 113 -0.62 -9.95 -12.46
C TYR A 113 0.52 -9.23 -13.17
N ARG A 114 1.05 -8.20 -12.52
CA ARG A 114 2.30 -7.56 -12.89
C ARG A 114 3.01 -7.10 -11.63
N TRP A 115 4.34 -7.08 -11.63
CA TRP A 115 5.10 -6.35 -10.63
C TRP A 115 6.10 -5.42 -11.30
N TYR A 116 6.51 -4.42 -10.53
CA TYR A 116 7.47 -3.40 -10.93
C TYR A 116 8.66 -3.44 -9.98
N THR A 117 9.84 -3.45 -10.57
CA THR A 117 11.12 -3.43 -9.86
C THR A 117 11.96 -2.23 -10.31
N THR A 118 13.18 -2.14 -9.80
CA THR A 118 14.19 -1.19 -10.31
C THR A 118 14.46 -1.35 -11.80
N GLU A 119 14.27 -2.55 -12.38
CA GLU A 119 14.41 -2.78 -13.83
C GLU A 119 13.32 -2.07 -14.63
N ASP A 120 12.13 -1.89 -14.04
CA ASP A 120 11.03 -1.12 -14.62
C ASP A 120 11.14 0.39 -14.35
N GLY A 121 12.09 0.81 -13.51
CA GLY A 121 12.31 2.20 -13.13
C GLY A 121 11.87 2.60 -11.72
N LEU A 122 11.43 1.66 -10.87
CA LEU A 122 11.18 1.92 -9.45
C LEU A 122 12.47 2.39 -8.75
N ALA A 123 12.38 3.31 -7.78
CA ALA A 123 13.57 3.84 -7.09
C ALA A 123 14.31 2.77 -6.29
N ASN A 124 13.57 1.82 -5.69
CA ASN A 124 14.09 0.70 -4.93
C ASN A 124 13.04 -0.39 -4.78
N ASN A 125 13.47 -1.66 -4.77
CA ASN A 125 12.56 -2.80 -4.66
C ASN A 125 11.89 -2.94 -3.29
N PHE A 126 12.46 -2.37 -2.24
CA PHE A 126 11.86 -2.40 -0.91
C PHE A 126 10.80 -1.30 -0.81
N VAL A 127 9.53 -1.65 -1.04
CA VAL A 127 8.40 -0.71 -1.05
C VAL A 127 7.76 -0.63 0.33
N ASN A 128 7.71 0.58 0.91
CA ASN A 128 7.21 0.82 2.25
C ASN A 128 5.75 1.29 2.30
N GLY A 129 5.30 2.03 1.29
CA GLY A 129 3.97 2.63 1.27
C GLY A 129 3.50 3.04 -0.12
N ILE A 130 2.19 3.15 -0.28
CA ILE A 130 1.51 3.51 -1.54
C ILE A 130 0.43 4.54 -1.19
N LEU A 131 0.43 5.67 -1.87
CA LEU A 131 -0.63 6.69 -1.78
C LEU A 131 -1.04 7.15 -3.19
N PRO A 132 -2.34 7.41 -3.43
CA PRO A 132 -2.80 7.86 -4.73
C PRO A 132 -2.62 9.36 -4.98
N GLU A 133 -2.34 9.72 -6.22
CA GLU A 133 -2.55 11.06 -6.80
C GLU A 133 -3.82 11.01 -7.67
N GLY A 134 -4.97 10.97 -6.99
CA GLY A 134 -6.25 10.66 -7.62
C GLY A 134 -6.17 9.33 -8.41
N ASP A 135 -6.78 9.29 -9.59
CA ASP A 135 -6.73 8.14 -10.50
C ASP A 135 -5.60 8.23 -11.55
N THR A 136 -4.68 9.19 -11.39
CA THR A 136 -3.67 9.51 -12.43
C THR A 136 -2.31 8.88 -12.17
N ALA A 137 -1.92 8.78 -10.90
CA ALA A 137 -0.61 8.29 -10.51
C ALA A 137 -0.63 7.71 -9.10
N LEU A 138 0.42 6.96 -8.77
CA LEU A 138 0.72 6.49 -7.42
C LEU A 138 2.05 7.08 -6.93
N TRP A 139 2.07 7.54 -5.70
CA TRP A 139 3.28 7.87 -4.96
C TRP A 139 3.67 6.71 -4.06
N ILE A 140 4.92 6.29 -4.20
CA ILE A 140 5.45 5.06 -3.64
C ILE A 140 6.68 5.42 -2.83
N SER A 141 6.65 5.16 -1.52
CA SER A 141 7.81 5.32 -0.66
C SER A 141 8.63 4.04 -0.60
N THR A 142 9.95 4.18 -0.62
CA THR A 142 10.88 3.06 -0.67
C THR A 142 12.03 3.25 0.32
N ASP A 143 12.93 2.27 0.42
CA ASP A 143 14.17 2.43 1.21
C ASP A 143 15.18 3.38 0.54
N ASN A 144 14.95 3.82 -0.71
CA ASN A 144 15.86 4.76 -1.39
C ASN A 144 15.12 5.79 -2.24
N GLY A 145 14.22 6.54 -1.62
CA GLY A 145 13.51 7.69 -2.20
C GLY A 145 12.03 7.43 -2.45
N LEU A 146 11.41 8.38 -3.14
CA LEU A 146 10.03 8.29 -3.62
C LEU A 146 10.01 7.96 -5.12
N SER A 147 9.04 7.18 -5.54
CA SER A 147 8.70 6.97 -6.94
C SER A 147 7.27 7.46 -7.19
N ARG A 148 7.06 8.22 -8.26
CA ARG A 148 5.74 8.51 -8.82
C ARG A 148 5.54 7.63 -10.05
N LEU A 149 4.58 6.72 -10.00
CA LEU A 149 4.16 5.89 -11.13
C LEU A 149 2.98 6.54 -11.83
N ASP A 150 3.17 6.95 -13.08
CA ASP A 150 2.07 7.37 -13.94
C ASP A 150 1.25 6.15 -14.38
N LEU A 151 -0.05 6.14 -14.08
CA LEU A 151 -0.90 4.97 -14.34
C LEU A 151 -1.30 4.83 -15.81
N ARG A 152 -1.25 5.92 -16.58
CA ARG A 152 -1.59 5.93 -18.01
C ARG A 152 -0.40 5.53 -18.85
N GLU A 153 0.73 6.19 -18.64
CA GLU A 153 1.96 5.97 -19.42
C GLU A 153 2.81 4.83 -18.85
N ASN A 154 2.47 4.33 -17.65
CA ASN A 154 3.17 3.25 -16.98
C ASN A 154 4.68 3.54 -16.84
N SER A 155 4.99 4.75 -16.37
CA SER A 155 6.35 5.29 -16.29
C SER A 155 6.65 5.83 -14.89
N PHE A 156 7.91 5.75 -14.49
CA PHE A 156 8.35 6.19 -13.17
C PHE A 156 9.11 7.51 -13.22
N ALA A 157 8.82 8.39 -12.27
CA ALA A 157 9.66 9.52 -11.90
C ALA A 157 10.15 9.34 -10.45
N ASN A 158 11.47 9.31 -10.25
CA ASN A 158 12.06 9.07 -8.95
C ASN A 158 12.61 10.35 -8.32
N PHE A 159 12.47 10.45 -7.00
CA PHE A 159 12.89 11.59 -6.19
C PHE A 159 13.75 11.12 -5.03
N SER A 160 14.85 11.81 -4.81
CA SER A 160 15.86 11.51 -3.81
C SER A 160 16.26 12.76 -3.04
N LYS A 161 17.22 12.63 -2.13
CA LYS A 161 17.88 13.75 -1.45
C LYS A 161 18.50 14.76 -2.42
N ARG A 162 18.93 14.31 -3.61
CA ARG A 162 19.44 15.21 -4.65
C ARG A 162 18.35 16.12 -5.21
N ASP A 163 17.12 15.64 -5.19
CA ASP A 163 15.94 16.36 -5.67
C ASP A 163 15.30 17.21 -4.57
N GLY A 164 15.76 17.12 -3.32
CA GLY A 164 15.27 17.94 -2.22
C GLY A 164 14.51 17.18 -1.12
N LEU A 165 14.47 15.85 -1.17
CA LEU A 165 14.00 15.07 -0.01
C LEU A 165 14.98 15.24 1.19
N PRO A 166 14.50 15.23 2.44
CA PRO A 166 15.34 15.34 3.63
C PRO A 166 16.22 14.09 3.85
N ALA A 167 15.73 12.92 3.44
CA ALA A 167 16.42 11.63 3.43
C ALA A 167 15.85 10.73 2.32
N ASN A 168 16.54 9.64 2.01
CA ASN A 168 16.06 8.67 1.02
C ASN A 168 15.24 7.55 1.68
N GLU A 169 15.55 7.21 2.93
CA GLU A 169 14.99 6.06 3.63
C GLU A 169 13.64 6.43 4.26
N PHE A 170 12.57 5.80 3.76
CA PHE A 170 11.23 5.90 4.33
C PHE A 170 10.88 4.71 5.21
N ASN A 171 10.01 4.92 6.19
CA ASN A 171 9.61 3.89 7.15
C ASN A 171 8.32 3.19 6.71
N ARG A 172 8.22 1.89 7.04
CA ARG A 172 6.98 1.11 6.88
C ARG A 172 5.85 1.72 7.68
N ILE A 173 4.62 1.66 7.15
CA ILE A 173 3.38 2.14 7.80
C ILE A 173 3.37 3.67 8.03
N SER A 174 4.47 4.38 7.76
CA SER A 174 4.57 5.84 7.90
C SER A 174 4.13 6.54 6.61
N PHE A 175 2.87 6.37 6.21
CA PHE A 175 2.30 7.08 5.07
C PHE A 175 0.82 7.37 5.28
N HIS A 176 0.37 8.56 4.87
CA HIS A 176 -1.01 9.00 5.03
C HIS A 176 -1.37 10.04 3.97
N GLN A 177 -2.62 10.04 3.51
CA GLN A 177 -3.19 11.12 2.73
C GLN A 177 -4.16 11.90 3.61
N GLY A 178 -3.88 13.19 3.80
CA GLY A 178 -4.76 14.11 4.52
C GLY A 178 -6.06 14.38 3.77
N SER A 179 -7.05 14.90 4.49
CA SER A 179 -8.34 15.30 3.89
C SER A 179 -8.23 16.47 2.91
N ASP A 180 -7.15 17.25 2.98
CA ASP A 180 -6.79 18.29 2.00
C ASP A 180 -6.12 17.72 0.73
N GLY A 181 -5.94 16.39 0.67
CA GLY A 181 -5.27 15.70 -0.43
C GLY A 181 -3.74 15.68 -0.32
N ARG A 182 -3.16 16.31 0.71
CA ARG A 182 -1.71 16.29 0.95
C ARG A 182 -1.24 14.88 1.26
N LEU A 183 -0.13 14.49 0.66
CA LEU A 183 0.52 13.22 0.97
C LEU A 183 1.57 13.43 2.05
N TYR A 184 1.63 12.50 2.99
CA TYR A 184 2.59 12.45 4.08
C TYR A 184 3.35 11.13 4.01
N PHE A 185 4.67 11.18 4.05
CA PHE A 185 5.56 10.03 4.13
C PHE A 185 6.61 10.25 5.22
N GLY A 186 6.62 9.41 6.25
CA GLY A 186 7.62 9.45 7.32
C GLY A 186 8.85 8.61 6.98
N GLY A 187 10.02 9.09 7.34
CA GLY A 187 11.29 8.41 7.16
C GLY A 187 12.25 8.63 8.33
N LEU A 188 13.52 8.26 8.14
CA LEU A 188 14.54 8.37 9.18
C LEU A 188 14.79 9.82 9.64
N ASN A 189 14.48 10.81 8.80
CA ASN A 189 14.80 12.20 9.06
C ASN A 189 13.56 13.10 9.02
N GLY A 190 12.47 12.64 9.65
CA GLY A 190 11.22 13.38 9.79
C GLY A 190 10.14 12.94 8.82
N ILE A 191 9.21 13.85 8.54
CA ILE A 191 8.08 13.63 7.64
C ILE A 191 8.30 14.47 6.39
N VAL A 192 7.91 13.92 5.23
CA VAL A 192 7.78 14.63 3.98
C VAL A 192 6.30 14.79 3.69
N ALA A 193 5.85 16.03 3.53
CA ALA A 193 4.50 16.41 3.20
C ALA A 193 4.48 17.25 1.93
N PHE A 194 3.55 16.99 1.02
CA PHE A 194 3.38 17.81 -0.19
C PHE A 194 2.03 17.58 -0.87
N GLN A 195 1.57 18.58 -1.64
CA GLN A 195 0.43 18.41 -2.52
C GLN A 195 0.87 17.65 -3.76
N PRO A 196 0.34 16.44 -4.05
CA PRO A 196 0.78 15.66 -5.20
C PRO A 196 0.33 16.34 -6.50
N GLY A 197 1.02 16.05 -7.60
CA GLY A 197 0.71 16.61 -8.91
C GLY A 197 1.87 16.50 -9.91
N PRO A 198 1.59 16.76 -11.21
CA PRO A 198 2.58 16.65 -12.29
C PRO A 198 3.74 17.65 -12.20
N GLN A 199 3.59 18.74 -11.42
CA GLN A 199 4.59 19.79 -11.28
C GLN A 199 5.98 19.27 -10.86
N TYR A 200 6.05 18.20 -10.05
CA TYR A 200 7.33 17.63 -9.62
C TYR A 200 8.10 16.99 -10.78
N VAL A 201 7.38 16.35 -11.70
CA VAL A 201 7.98 15.74 -12.89
C VAL A 201 8.47 16.84 -13.83
N GLU A 202 7.64 17.88 -14.05
CA GLU A 202 7.98 19.02 -14.91
C GLU A 202 9.20 19.81 -14.40
N GLN A 203 9.23 20.13 -13.10
CA GLN A 203 10.34 20.85 -12.49
C GLN A 203 11.64 20.03 -12.54
N LYS A 204 11.55 18.72 -12.28
CA LYS A 204 12.70 17.81 -12.39
C LYS A 204 13.23 17.75 -13.81
N ALA A 205 12.36 17.66 -14.82
CA ALA A 205 12.74 17.64 -16.24
C ALA A 205 13.47 18.93 -16.65
N LYS A 206 13.01 20.09 -16.14
CA LYS A 206 13.63 21.40 -16.40
C LYS A 206 14.94 21.62 -15.62
N ARG A 207 15.34 20.70 -14.74
CA ARG A 207 16.50 20.83 -13.83
C ARG A 207 16.46 22.13 -13.01
N GLN A 208 15.26 22.57 -12.63
CA GLN A 208 15.06 23.81 -11.89
C GLN A 208 15.36 23.58 -10.41
N GLY A 209 16.58 23.92 -9.98
CA GLY A 209 16.96 23.91 -8.56
C GLY A 209 16.70 22.56 -7.87
N LYS A 210 16.64 22.58 -6.53
CA LYS A 210 16.08 21.44 -5.77
C LYS A 210 14.56 21.61 -5.68
N LEU A 211 13.82 20.52 -5.88
CA LEU A 211 12.39 20.49 -5.62
C LEU A 211 12.17 20.68 -4.12
N LEU A 212 11.14 21.45 -3.79
CA LEU A 212 10.78 21.69 -2.40
C LEU A 212 9.72 20.68 -2.00
N PHE A 213 10.13 19.74 -1.15
CA PHE A 213 9.25 18.90 -0.37
C PHE A 213 9.19 19.51 1.03
N THR A 214 8.00 19.74 1.57
CA THR A 214 7.87 20.33 2.91
C THR A 214 7.95 19.24 3.97
N SER A 215 8.41 19.59 5.17
CA SER A 215 8.46 18.70 6.34
C SER A 215 7.57 19.21 7.46
#